data_AF-A0A376L2F9-F1
#
_entry.id   AF-A0A376L2F9-F1
#
_cell.length_a   1.000
_cell.length_b   1.000
_cell.length_c   1.000
_cell.angle_alpha   90.00
_cell.angle_beta   90.00
_cell.angle_gamma   90.00
#
_symmetry.space_group_name_H-M   'P 1'
#
loop_
_entity.id
_entity.type
_entity.pdbx_description
1 polymer ?
#
loop_
_entity_poly.entity_id
_entity_poly.type
_entity_poly.pdbx_seq_one_letter_code
_entity_poly.pdbx_strand_id
1 'polypeptide(L)'
;MISDLAPIDLLIQRAGRLQRHIRDINGQLKRDGKDERSPPELLILAPVWDDAPGDEWFGSAMRNSAYVYPDHGRIWLTQRVLREQGAIQMPHSARLLIESVYG
;
A
#
# COMPACT_ATOMS: atom_id res chain seq x y z
N MET A 1 -7.21 7.50 -1.53
CA MET A 1 -6.18 7.80 -0.50
C MET A 1 -4.84 7.89 -1.19
N ILE A 2 -3.95 8.77 -0.75
CA ILE A 2 -2.58 8.87 -1.27
C ILE A 2 -1.62 8.54 -0.12
N SER A 3 -0.60 7.75 -0.39
CA SER A 3 0.45 7.39 0.57
C SER A 3 1.81 7.35 -0.11
N ASP A 4 2.85 7.71 0.61
CA ASP A 4 4.21 7.31 0.23
C ASP A 4 4.36 5.79 0.33
N LEU A 5 5.27 5.23 -0.49
CA LEU A 5 5.72 3.86 -0.34
C LEU A 5 6.28 3.66 1.07
N ALA A 6 5.86 2.58 1.69
CA ALA A 6 6.20 2.20 3.05
C ALA A 6 6.16 0.66 3.13
N PRO A 7 6.63 0.06 4.22
CA PRO A 7 6.48 -1.38 4.41
C PRO A 7 5.02 -1.82 4.30
N ILE A 8 4.80 -3.03 3.74
CA ILE A 8 3.49 -3.50 3.29
C ILE A 8 2.41 -3.54 4.38
N ASP A 9 2.79 -3.88 5.61
CA ASP A 9 1.91 -3.90 6.77
C ASP A 9 1.41 -2.49 7.13
N LEU A 10 2.28 -1.48 7.06
CA LEU A 10 1.88 -0.08 7.27
C LEU A 10 0.94 0.41 6.17
N LEU A 11 1.18 0.01 4.91
CA LEU A 11 0.26 0.32 3.81
C LEU A 11 -1.11 -0.33 4.01
N ILE A 12 -1.16 -1.60 4.46
CA ILE A 12 -2.41 -2.28 4.81
C ILE A 12 -3.14 -1.54 5.95
N GLN A 13 -2.42 -1.14 7.00
CA GLN A 13 -3.00 -0.38 8.11
C GLN A 13 -3.59 0.97 7.66
N ARG A 14 -2.88 1.69 6.77
CA ARG A 14 -3.36 2.94 6.16
C ARG A 14 -4.59 2.68 5.29
N ALA A 15 -4.54 1.66 4.44
CA ALA A 15 -5.65 1.23 3.59
C ALA A 15 -6.89 0.85 4.43
N GLY A 16 -6.72 0.34 5.66
CA GLY A 16 -7.82 0.08 6.58
C GLY A 16 -8.63 1.32 7.01
N ARG A 17 -8.17 2.54 6.69
CA ARG A 17 -8.95 3.79 6.85
C ARG A 17 -9.71 4.16 5.57
N LEU A 18 -9.33 3.63 4.42
CA LEU A 18 -9.97 3.89 3.13
C LEU A 18 -11.32 3.18 3.09
N GLN A 19 -12.40 3.96 2.98
CA GLN A 19 -13.78 3.47 2.98
C GLN A 19 -14.11 2.54 4.18
N ARG A 20 -13.49 2.79 5.36
CA ARG A 20 -13.68 2.00 6.59
C ARG A 20 -15.14 1.81 7.02
N HIS A 21 -15.98 2.79 6.72
CA HIS A 21 -17.41 2.77 7.01
C HIS A 21 -18.18 2.84 5.70
N ILE A 22 -19.13 1.91 5.55
CA ILE A 22 -20.03 1.83 4.40
C ILE A 22 -20.86 3.11 4.27
N ARG A 23 -20.92 3.65 3.06
CA ARG A 23 -21.69 4.85 2.76
C ARG A 23 -22.52 4.67 1.48
N ASP A 24 -23.58 5.45 1.37
CA ASP A 24 -24.38 5.56 0.14
C ASP A 24 -23.65 6.39 -0.94
N ILE A 25 -24.26 6.49 -2.12
CA ILE A 25 -23.73 7.28 -3.24
C ILE A 25 -23.55 8.77 -2.91
N ASN A 26 -24.30 9.29 -1.94
CA ASN A 26 -24.22 10.69 -1.48
C ASN A 26 -23.24 10.87 -0.32
N GLY A 27 -22.58 9.81 0.12
CA GLY A 27 -21.62 9.83 1.23
C GLY A 27 -22.25 9.76 2.62
N GLN A 28 -23.54 9.49 2.77
CA GLN A 28 -24.17 9.28 4.08
C GLN A 28 -23.84 7.91 4.66
N LEU A 29 -23.73 7.82 5.98
CA LEU A 29 -23.40 6.56 6.67
C LEU A 29 -24.53 5.55 6.53
N LYS A 30 -24.19 4.34 6.07
CA LYS A 30 -25.10 3.19 6.05
C LYS A 30 -24.83 2.27 7.24
N ARG A 31 -25.83 1.49 7.62
CA ARG A 31 -25.72 0.48 8.70
C ARG A 31 -25.47 -0.93 8.15
N ASP A 32 -25.92 -1.21 6.94
CA ASP A 32 -25.84 -2.50 6.29
C ASP A 32 -25.68 -2.39 4.75
N GLY A 33 -25.50 -3.55 4.12
CA GLY A 33 -25.28 -3.66 2.67
C GLY A 33 -23.84 -3.33 2.25
N LYS A 34 -23.67 -3.08 0.95
CA LYS A 34 -22.38 -2.71 0.36
C LYS A 34 -22.20 -1.20 0.36
N ASP A 35 -20.94 -0.77 0.31
CA ASP A 35 -20.59 0.61 -0.03
C ASP A 35 -21.05 0.88 -1.47
N GLU A 36 -21.64 2.05 -1.69
CA GLU A 36 -22.18 2.46 -2.99
C GLU A 36 -21.30 3.50 -3.69
N ARG A 37 -20.22 3.95 -3.03
CA ARG A 37 -19.23 4.82 -3.66
C ARG A 37 -18.41 4.00 -4.67
N SER A 38 -17.72 4.71 -5.55
CA SER A 38 -16.73 4.10 -6.44
C SER A 38 -15.71 3.27 -5.67
N PRO A 39 -15.14 2.21 -6.27
CA PRO A 39 -14.15 1.36 -5.62
C PRO A 39 -13.02 2.16 -4.96
N PRO A 40 -12.52 1.71 -3.79
CA PRO A 40 -11.48 2.42 -3.07
C PRO A 40 -10.15 2.41 -3.83
N GLU A 41 -9.59 3.59 -4.08
CA GLU A 41 -8.27 3.73 -4.70
C GLU A 41 -7.21 4.17 -3.67
N LEU A 42 -6.09 3.45 -3.64
CA LEU A 42 -4.88 3.82 -2.91
C LEU A 42 -3.78 4.14 -3.94
N LEU A 43 -3.45 5.42 -4.08
CA LEU A 43 -2.35 5.88 -4.92
C LEU A 43 -1.07 5.89 -4.08
N ILE A 44 -0.04 5.22 -4.59
CA ILE A 44 1.25 5.10 -3.90
C ILE A 44 2.30 5.89 -4.66
N LEU A 45 2.90 6.88 -4.01
CA LEU A 45 4.09 7.54 -4.50
C LEU A 45 5.29 6.62 -4.22
N ALA A 46 5.99 6.21 -5.27
CA ALA A 46 7.12 5.29 -5.18
C ALA A 46 8.23 5.70 -6.16
N PRO A 47 9.49 5.27 -5.94
CA PRO A 47 10.53 5.39 -6.94
C PRO A 47 10.15 4.65 -8.23
N VAL A 48 10.82 4.98 -9.32
CA VAL A 48 10.72 4.20 -10.56
C VAL A 48 11.16 2.77 -10.27
N TRP A 49 10.40 1.78 -10.76
CA TRP A 49 10.73 0.37 -10.58
C TRP A 49 12.05 0.02 -11.27
N ASP A 50 12.85 -0.78 -10.58
CA ASP A 50 14.09 -1.37 -11.07
C ASP A 50 14.17 -2.81 -10.54
N ASP A 51 14.46 -3.77 -11.42
CA ASP A 51 14.58 -5.19 -11.05
C ASP A 51 15.87 -5.48 -10.28
N ALA A 52 16.88 -4.63 -10.41
CA ALA A 52 18.17 -4.75 -9.71
C ALA A 52 18.63 -3.37 -9.20
N PRO A 53 17.90 -2.76 -8.24
CA PRO A 53 18.21 -1.43 -7.76
C PRO A 53 19.57 -1.39 -7.05
N GLY A 54 20.28 -0.28 -7.21
CA GLY A 54 21.44 0.03 -6.35
C GLY A 54 21.02 0.57 -4.98
N ASP A 55 21.99 0.69 -4.07
CA ASP A 55 21.76 1.07 -2.67
C ASP A 55 21.02 2.41 -2.48
N GLU A 56 21.23 3.36 -3.40
CA GLU A 56 20.63 4.70 -3.33
C GLU A 56 19.22 4.79 -3.97
N TRP A 57 18.66 3.69 -4.45
CA TRP A 57 17.39 3.67 -5.18
C TRP A 57 16.24 4.32 -4.41
N PHE A 58 16.10 4.00 -3.12
CA PHE A 58 15.05 4.58 -2.29
C PHE A 58 15.45 5.96 -1.73
N GLY A 59 16.70 6.09 -1.26
CA GLY A 59 17.21 7.32 -0.64
C GLY A 59 17.23 8.53 -1.57
N SER A 60 17.59 8.32 -2.84
CA SER A 60 17.64 9.39 -3.85
C SER A 60 16.25 9.91 -4.23
N ALA A 61 15.27 9.01 -4.36
CA ALA A 61 13.90 9.36 -4.75
C ALA A 61 13.05 9.85 -3.57
N MET A 62 13.25 9.29 -2.37
CA MET A 62 12.37 9.50 -1.21
C MET A 62 13.17 9.65 0.10
N ARG A 63 14.09 10.63 0.14
CA ARG A 63 15.03 10.87 1.26
C ARG A 63 14.41 10.80 2.66
N ASN A 64 13.27 11.45 2.88
CA ASN A 64 12.63 11.48 4.20
C ASN A 64 12.06 10.10 4.59
N SER A 65 11.45 9.39 3.65
CA SER A 65 10.94 8.03 3.88
C SER A 65 12.09 7.04 4.08
N ALA A 66 13.20 7.20 3.36
CA ALA A 66 14.41 6.40 3.52
C ALA A 66 15.07 6.58 4.89
N TYR A 67 14.96 7.76 5.50
CA TYR A 67 15.38 8.00 6.88
C TYR A 67 14.49 7.28 7.91
N VAL A 68 13.16 7.26 7.67
CA VAL A 68 12.18 6.63 8.58
C VAL A 68 12.18 5.10 8.45
N TYR A 69 12.39 4.58 7.25
CA TYR A 69 12.41 3.15 6.94
C TYR A 69 13.82 2.73 6.51
N PRO A 70 14.69 2.29 7.44
CA PRO A 70 16.10 2.03 7.13
C PRO A 70 16.34 0.75 6.31
N ASP A 71 15.39 -0.20 6.32
CA ASP A 71 15.48 -1.42 5.52
C ASP A 71 14.88 -1.18 4.13
N HIS A 72 15.71 -0.72 3.20
CA HIS A 72 15.28 -0.39 1.83
C HIS A 72 14.96 -1.65 1.01
N GLY A 73 15.53 -2.81 1.38
CA GLY A 73 15.20 -4.09 0.78
C GLY A 73 13.72 -4.44 0.97
N ARG A 74 13.18 -4.24 2.19
CA ARG A 74 11.74 -4.42 2.47
C ARG A 74 10.85 -3.44 1.72
N ILE A 75 11.32 -2.22 1.49
CA ILE A 75 10.61 -1.23 0.68
C ILE A 75 10.53 -1.68 -0.78
N TRP A 76 11.64 -2.16 -1.33
CA TRP A 76 11.68 -2.72 -2.68
C TRP A 76 10.77 -3.94 -2.81
N LEU A 77 10.83 -4.89 -1.86
CA LEU A 77 9.94 -6.06 -1.82
C LEU A 77 8.47 -5.66 -1.75
N THR A 78 8.16 -4.59 -1.00
CA THR A 78 6.79 -4.05 -0.92
C THR A 78 6.33 -3.53 -2.29
N GLN A 79 7.15 -2.75 -2.99
CA GLN A 79 6.80 -2.29 -4.33
C GLN A 79 6.66 -3.45 -5.32
N ARG A 80 7.55 -4.46 -5.23
CA ARG A 80 7.49 -5.67 -6.07
C ARG A 80 6.15 -6.38 -5.94
N VAL A 81 5.77 -6.75 -4.72
CA VAL A 81 4.54 -7.51 -4.49
C VAL A 81 3.29 -6.69 -4.84
N LEU A 82 3.29 -5.37 -4.62
CA LEU A 82 2.17 -4.52 -5.02
C LEU A 82 2.01 -4.45 -6.54
N ARG A 83 3.11 -4.43 -7.30
CA ARG A 83 3.07 -4.48 -8.77
C ARG A 83 2.57 -5.83 -9.28
N GLU A 84 3.01 -6.93 -8.67
CA GLU A 84 2.60 -8.30 -9.03
C GLU A 84 1.11 -8.55 -8.74
N GLN A 85 0.61 -8.09 -7.58
CA GLN A 85 -0.77 -8.32 -7.16
C GLN A 85 -1.76 -7.33 -7.78
N GLY A 86 -1.33 -6.09 -8.09
CA GLY A 86 -2.16 -5.03 -8.64
C GLY A 86 -3.25 -4.48 -7.70
N ALA A 87 -3.58 -5.17 -6.61
CA ALA A 87 -4.53 -4.74 -5.60
C ALA A 87 -4.25 -5.39 -4.23
N ILE A 88 -4.62 -4.68 -3.16
CA ILE A 88 -4.61 -5.22 -1.80
C ILE A 88 -5.99 -5.85 -1.52
N GLN A 89 -6.13 -7.15 -1.76
CA GLN A 89 -7.40 -7.85 -1.51
C GLN A 89 -7.42 -8.42 -0.10
N MET A 90 -8.19 -7.80 0.79
CA MET A 90 -8.36 -8.31 2.16
C MET A 90 -9.63 -9.17 2.29
N PRO A 91 -9.60 -10.27 3.06
CA PRO A 91 -8.44 -10.84 3.76
C PRO A 91 -7.57 -11.76 2.89
N HIS A 92 -8.00 -12.10 1.66
CA HIS A 92 -7.43 -13.17 0.84
C HIS A 92 -5.92 -13.06 0.57
N SER A 93 -5.42 -11.87 0.22
CA SER A 93 -4.00 -11.63 -0.10
C SER A 93 -3.17 -11.26 1.13
N ALA A 94 -3.76 -11.15 2.32
CA ALA A 94 -3.07 -10.61 3.51
C ALA A 94 -1.78 -11.38 3.83
N ARG A 95 -1.86 -12.71 3.88
CA ARG A 95 -0.72 -13.57 4.17
C ARG A 95 0.38 -13.44 3.12
N LEU A 96 0.01 -13.54 1.84
CA LEU A 96 0.95 -13.42 0.71
C LEU A 96 1.67 -12.07 0.75
N LEU A 97 0.95 -10.97 1.00
CA LEU A 97 1.54 -9.62 1.05
C LEU A 97 2.57 -9.50 2.18
N ILE A 98 2.25 -10.01 3.37
CA ILE A 98 3.15 -9.97 4.52
C ILE A 98 4.37 -10.88 4.32
N GLU A 99 4.16 -12.13 3.92
CA GLU A 99 5.25 -13.11 3.74
C GLU A 99 6.18 -12.74 2.58
N SER A 100 5.69 -12.07 1.52
CA SER A 100 6.56 -11.62 0.41
C SER A 100 7.60 -10.56 0.80
N VAL A 101 7.40 -9.90 1.94
CA VAL A 101 8.27 -8.82 2.43
C VAL A 101 9.06 -9.24 3.67
N TYR A 102 8.47 -10.07 4.53
CA TYR A 102 9.03 -10.41 5.84
C TYR A 102 9.34 -11.90 6.05
N GLY A 103 8.86 -12.77 5.16
CA GLY A 103 8.98 -14.22 5.26
C GLY A 103 10.33 -14.78 4.80
#